data_AF-A0A8F5BZH6-F1
#
_entry.id   AF-A0A8F5BZH6-F1
#
_cell.length_a   1.000
_cell.length_b   1.000
_cell.length_c   1.000
_cell.angle_alpha   90.00
_cell.angle_beta   90.00
_cell.angle_gamma   90.00
#
_symmetry.space_group_name_H-M   'P 1'
#
loop_
_entity.id
_entity.type
_entity.pdbx_description
1 polymer ?
#
loop_
_entity_poly.entity_id
_entity_poly.type
_entity_poly.pdbx_seq_one_letter_code
_entity_poly.pdbx_strand_id
1 'polypeptide(L)'
;MKLFPFYMTDNIFIDAYFLENISKPHTRILLVRTNLKPEENGEKLEPIPLNQVVKLLEDGYVDLKSLNEKKERLDALDYLLSSLYNPGLYFRKREAEITLSSLLRIYDLAYKQVLKKLRYSNHVNLIFASISVSNNSILINGKEDKIYTALFKSDSNFKEAILSSLSG
;
A
#
# COMPACT_ATOMS: atom_id res chain seq x y z
N MET A 1 -14.58 18.88 9.50
CA MET A 1 -14.30 17.52 8.99
C MET A 1 -13.34 17.67 7.83
N LYS A 2 -12.20 16.99 7.87
CA LYS A 2 -11.19 17.05 6.81
C LYS A 2 -11.45 15.96 5.77
N LEU A 3 -11.21 16.30 4.51
CA LEU A 3 -11.35 15.43 3.37
C LEU A 3 -10.00 15.19 2.73
N PHE A 4 -9.69 13.92 2.52
CA PHE A 4 -8.40 13.47 2.04
C PHE A 4 -8.47 13.21 0.53
N PRO A 5 -7.47 13.66 -0.23
CA PRO A 5 -7.46 13.55 -1.68
C PRO A 5 -7.11 12.14 -2.16
N PHE A 6 -7.78 11.72 -3.23
CA PHE A 6 -7.48 10.50 -3.98
C PHE A 6 -7.51 10.80 -5.48
N TYR A 7 -6.49 10.33 -6.21
CA TYR A 7 -6.52 10.30 -7.65
C TYR A 7 -7.35 9.12 -8.15
N MET A 8 -8.31 9.38 -9.02
CA MET A 8 -9.22 8.40 -9.61
C MET A 8 -8.94 8.23 -11.10
N THR A 9 -8.78 6.98 -11.53
CA THR A 9 -8.77 6.56 -12.93
C THR A 9 -9.38 5.16 -13.03
N ASP A 10 -10.20 4.85 -14.02
CA ASP A 10 -10.71 3.50 -14.28
C ASP A 10 -11.18 2.71 -13.03
N ASN A 11 -11.95 3.38 -12.15
CA ASN A 11 -12.46 2.85 -10.87
C ASN A 11 -11.39 2.40 -9.85
N ILE A 12 -10.14 2.81 -10.02
CA ILE A 12 -9.11 2.77 -8.99
C ILE A 12 -8.95 4.15 -8.37
N PHE A 13 -8.71 4.16 -7.06
CA PHE A 13 -8.48 5.35 -6.28
C PHE A 13 -7.14 5.20 -5.58
N ILE A 14 -6.27 6.17 -5.77
CA ILE A 14 -4.90 6.18 -5.26
C ILE A 14 -4.84 7.29 -4.24
N ASP A 15 -4.50 6.94 -3.01
CA ASP A 15 -4.26 7.95 -1.97
C ASP A 15 -3.24 8.98 -2.44
N ALA A 16 -3.57 10.26 -2.32
CA ALA A 16 -2.72 11.35 -2.74
C ALA A 16 -2.24 12.19 -1.55
N TYR A 17 -2.19 11.64 -0.34
CA TYR A 17 -1.81 12.39 0.87
C TYR A 17 -0.80 11.65 1.74
N PHE A 18 -1.05 10.38 2.06
CA PHE A 18 -0.24 9.56 2.95
C PHE A 18 0.79 8.69 2.24
N LEU A 19 0.84 8.73 0.91
CA LEU A 19 1.65 7.81 0.12
C LEU A 19 3.16 7.93 0.39
N GLU A 20 3.62 9.11 0.79
CA GLU A 20 4.98 9.37 1.25
C GLU A 20 5.26 8.91 2.69
N ASN A 21 4.23 8.75 3.51
CA ASN A 21 4.35 8.38 4.93
C ASN A 21 4.37 6.86 5.15
N ILE A 22 4.37 6.06 4.09
CA ILE A 22 4.55 4.60 4.18
C ILE A 22 6.04 4.28 4.31
N SER A 23 6.41 3.60 5.39
CA SER A 23 7.80 3.29 5.74
C SER A 23 8.47 2.34 4.75
N LYS A 24 7.71 1.39 4.18
CA LYS A 24 8.19 0.40 3.21
C LYS A 24 7.68 0.75 1.80
N PRO A 25 8.54 1.14 0.85
CA PRO A 25 8.09 1.58 -0.48
C PRO A 25 7.20 0.55 -1.20
N HIS A 26 7.54 -0.73 -1.16
CA HIS A 26 6.74 -1.80 -1.79
C HIS A 26 5.33 -1.99 -1.19
N THR A 27 5.03 -1.45 -0.01
CA THR A 27 3.69 -1.53 0.60
C THR A 27 2.79 -0.35 0.23
N ARG A 28 3.30 0.67 -0.49
CA ARG A 28 2.49 1.81 -0.95
C ARG A 28 1.29 1.39 -1.82
N ILE A 29 1.39 0.26 -2.51
CA ILE A 29 0.28 -0.30 -3.29
C ILE A 29 -0.97 -0.58 -2.45
N LEU A 30 -0.83 -0.76 -1.15
CA LEU A 30 -1.95 -0.95 -0.22
C LEU A 30 -2.81 0.31 -0.06
N LEU A 31 -2.30 1.49 -0.43
CA LEU A 31 -3.08 2.72 -0.45
C LEU A 31 -3.89 2.91 -1.75
N VAL A 32 -3.86 1.91 -2.64
CA VAL A 32 -4.73 1.85 -3.81
C VAL A 32 -5.95 1.01 -3.51
N ARG A 33 -7.12 1.51 -3.90
CA ARG A 33 -8.42 0.92 -3.58
C ARG A 33 -9.39 0.98 -4.75
N THR A 34 -10.51 0.31 -4.58
CA THR A 34 -11.66 0.34 -5.50
C THR A 34 -12.92 0.74 -4.73
N ASN A 35 -13.93 1.25 -5.43
CA ASN A 35 -15.26 1.55 -4.88
C ASN A 35 -15.27 2.62 -3.77
N LEU A 36 -14.43 3.65 -3.88
CA LEU A 36 -14.49 4.82 -3.00
C LEU A 36 -15.63 5.74 -3.46
N LYS A 37 -16.45 6.20 -2.52
CA LYS A 37 -17.46 7.23 -2.82
C LYS A 37 -16.86 8.61 -2.56
N PRO A 38 -16.98 9.57 -3.48
CA PRO A 38 -16.54 10.93 -3.21
C PRO A 38 -17.42 11.58 -2.13
N GLU A 39 -16.80 12.44 -1.32
CA GLU A 39 -17.46 13.30 -0.36
C GLU A 39 -17.04 14.76 -0.62
N GLU A 40 -18.01 15.68 -0.58
CA GLU A 40 -17.79 17.08 -0.94
C GLU A 40 -17.85 18.03 0.27
N ASN A 41 -18.46 17.57 1.36
CA ASN A 41 -18.72 18.39 2.53
C ASN A 41 -17.57 18.31 3.54
N GLY A 42 -16.65 19.27 3.47
CA GLY A 42 -15.55 19.38 4.42
C GLY A 42 -14.39 20.21 3.89
N GLU A 43 -13.39 20.39 4.74
CA GLU A 43 -12.14 21.04 4.37
C GLU A 43 -11.30 20.08 3.53
N LYS A 44 -10.97 20.48 2.30
CA LYS A 44 -10.20 19.65 1.36
C LYS A 44 -8.70 19.85 1.59
N LEU A 45 -8.00 18.76 1.84
CA LEU A 45 -6.54 18.79 1.97
C LEU A 45 -5.86 18.81 0.60
N GLU A 46 -4.71 19.47 0.53
CA GLU A 46 -3.93 19.56 -0.71
C GLU A 46 -3.34 18.19 -1.09
N PRO A 47 -3.47 17.75 -2.36
CA PRO A 47 -2.88 16.51 -2.82
C PRO A 47 -1.37 16.64 -3.07
N ILE A 48 -0.65 15.55 -2.85
CA ILE A 48 0.63 15.29 -3.48
C ILE A 48 0.44 15.36 -5.00
N PRO A 49 1.27 16.10 -5.76
CA PRO A 49 1.14 16.19 -7.21
C PRO A 49 1.14 14.82 -7.89
N LEU A 50 0.30 14.63 -8.91
CA LEU A 50 0.15 13.35 -9.61
C LEU A 50 1.49 12.75 -10.07
N ASN A 51 2.39 13.58 -10.62
CA ASN A 51 3.72 13.13 -11.04
C ASN A 51 4.54 12.55 -9.88
N GLN A 52 4.41 13.12 -8.67
CA GLN A 52 5.08 12.61 -7.48
C GLN A 52 4.41 11.33 -6.98
N VAL A 53 3.07 11.22 -7.03
CA VAL A 53 2.36 9.97 -6.72
C VAL A 53 2.80 8.84 -7.65
N VAL A 54 2.86 9.09 -8.96
CA VAL A 54 3.35 8.12 -9.95
C VAL A 54 4.77 7.68 -9.61
N LYS A 55 5.68 8.64 -9.35
CA LYS A 55 7.06 8.34 -8.97
C LYS A 55 7.14 7.48 -7.70
N LEU A 56 6.40 7.80 -6.65
CA LEU A 56 6.40 7.03 -5.40
C LEU A 56 5.91 5.59 -5.60
N LEU A 57 4.96 5.38 -6.51
CA LEU A 57 4.48 4.04 -6.90
C LEU A 57 5.53 3.29 -7.73
N GLU A 58 6.21 3.96 -8.67
CA GLU A 58 7.30 3.36 -9.44
C GLU A 58 8.47 2.96 -8.54
N ASP A 59 8.87 3.82 -7.59
CA ASP A 59 9.89 3.53 -6.59
C ASP A 59 9.49 2.31 -5.74
N GLY A 60 8.23 2.22 -5.32
CA GLY A 60 7.70 1.06 -4.61
C GLY A 60 7.74 -0.22 -5.44
N TYR A 61 7.51 -0.11 -6.75
CA TYR A 61 7.59 -1.25 -7.65
C TYR A 61 9.04 -1.74 -7.86
N VAL A 62 10.00 -0.82 -7.96
CA VAL A 62 11.43 -1.15 -8.03
C VAL A 62 11.90 -1.84 -6.75
N ASP A 63 11.50 -1.34 -5.58
CA ASP A 63 11.79 -1.97 -4.29
C ASP A 63 11.23 -3.41 -4.22
N LEU A 64 9.99 -3.60 -4.67
CA LEU A 64 9.37 -4.93 -4.76
C LEU A 64 10.17 -5.90 -5.63
N LYS A 65 10.70 -5.44 -6.78
CA LYS A 65 11.54 -6.27 -7.66
C LYS A 65 12.85 -6.67 -6.99
N SER A 66 13.51 -5.73 -6.31
CA SER A 66 14.73 -6.01 -5.53
C SER A 66 14.49 -7.08 -4.46
N LEU A 67 13.33 -7.06 -3.79
CA LEU A 67 12.97 -8.06 -2.79
C LEU A 67 12.78 -9.46 -3.40
N ASN A 68 12.12 -9.56 -4.56
CA ASN A 68 11.97 -10.84 -5.26
C ASN A 68 13.33 -11.43 -5.66
N GLU A 69 14.24 -10.62 -6.20
CA GLU A 69 15.58 -11.07 -6.60
C GLU A 69 16.43 -11.53 -5.40
N LYS A 70 16.42 -10.76 -4.31
CA LYS A 70 17.14 -11.13 -3.07
C LYS A 70 16.62 -12.43 -2.49
N LYS A 71 15.29 -12.63 -2.56
CA LYS A 71 14.66 -13.87 -2.10
C LYS A 71 15.11 -15.07 -2.92
N GLU A 72 15.04 -15.00 -4.25
CA GLU A 72 15.45 -16.11 -5.13
C GLU A 72 16.89 -16.57 -4.83
N ARG A 73 17.79 -15.62 -4.51
CA ARG A 73 19.17 -15.93 -4.11
C ARG A 73 19.29 -16.63 -2.76
N LEU A 74 18.52 -16.21 -1.75
CA LEU A 74 18.54 -16.82 -0.42
C LEU A 74 17.93 -18.22 -0.43
N ASP A 75 16.83 -18.41 -1.16
CA ASP A 75 16.14 -19.71 -1.28
C ASP A 75 17.08 -20.79 -1.87
N ALA A 76 17.96 -20.42 -2.81
CA ALA A 76 18.94 -21.32 -3.40
C ALA A 76 20.03 -21.78 -2.40
N LEU A 77 20.48 -20.89 -1.52
CA LEU A 77 21.52 -21.18 -0.52
C LEU A 77 20.95 -21.94 0.69
N ASP A 78 19.79 -21.53 1.19
CA ASP A 78 19.12 -22.20 2.31
C ASP A 78 18.65 -23.61 1.92
N TYR A 79 18.29 -23.86 0.65
CA TYR A 79 17.99 -25.19 0.13
C TYR A 79 19.16 -26.17 0.29
N LEU A 80 20.38 -25.74 0.00
CA LEU A 80 21.58 -26.57 0.13
C LEU A 80 21.87 -26.94 1.59
N LEU A 81 21.52 -26.06 2.54
CA LEU A 81 21.89 -26.19 3.94
C LEU A 81 20.81 -26.84 4.81
N SER A 82 19.54 -26.55 4.58
CA SER A 82 18.44 -26.91 5.48
C SER A 82 17.99 -28.37 5.38
N SER A 83 18.16 -29.00 4.22
CA SER A 83 17.86 -30.42 4.00
C SER A 83 18.73 -31.37 4.84
N LEU A 84 19.88 -30.88 5.35
CA LEU A 84 20.87 -31.69 6.03
C LEU A 84 20.72 -31.71 7.58
N TYR A 85 20.09 -30.69 8.18
CA TYR A 85 20.25 -30.46 9.63
C TYR A 85 18.97 -30.31 10.47
N ASN A 86 17.81 -29.91 9.91
CA ASN A 86 16.57 -29.79 10.72
C ASN A 86 15.27 -29.75 9.88
N PRO A 87 14.60 -30.90 9.67
CA PRO A 87 13.40 -30.97 8.83
C PRO A 87 12.19 -30.17 9.36
N GLY A 88 11.99 -30.12 10.68
CA GLY A 88 10.83 -29.40 11.27
C GLY A 88 10.95 -27.88 11.13
N LEU A 89 12.16 -27.34 11.32
CA LEU A 89 12.44 -25.93 11.08
C LEU A 89 12.34 -25.58 9.59
N TYR A 90 12.77 -26.50 8.71
CA TYR A 90 12.64 -26.36 7.26
C TYR A 90 11.17 -26.21 6.84
N PHE A 91 10.26 -27.06 7.30
CA PHE A 91 8.84 -26.95 6.91
C PHE A 91 8.19 -25.62 7.33
N ARG A 92 8.51 -25.11 8.53
CA ARG A 92 8.01 -23.80 8.98
C ARG A 92 8.57 -22.64 8.15
N LYS A 93 9.88 -22.69 7.81
CA LYS A 93 10.48 -21.71 6.89
C LYS A 93 9.80 -21.75 5.53
N ARG A 94 9.52 -22.94 4.99
CA ARG A 94 8.81 -23.11 3.71
C ARG A 94 7.41 -22.51 3.73
N GLU A 95 6.64 -22.71 4.79
CA GLU A 95 5.30 -22.14 4.90
C GLU A 95 5.33 -20.61 4.91
N ALA A 96 6.26 -20.02 5.66
CA ALA A 96 6.49 -18.58 5.67
C ALA A 96 6.97 -18.06 4.29
N GLU A 97 7.86 -18.79 3.62
CA GLU A 97 8.34 -18.47 2.28
C GLU A 97 7.22 -18.50 1.23
N ILE A 98 6.37 -19.53 1.24
CA ILE A 98 5.25 -19.66 0.31
C ILE A 98 4.27 -18.49 0.50
N THR A 99 3.98 -18.16 1.75
CA THR A 99 3.11 -17.02 2.10
C THR A 99 3.70 -15.72 1.58
N LEU A 100 4.99 -15.47 1.82
CA LEU A 100 5.68 -14.29 1.35
C LEU A 100 5.75 -14.20 -0.18
N SER A 101 6.07 -15.31 -0.88
CA SER A 101 6.06 -15.37 -2.36
C SER A 101 4.71 -14.99 -2.92
N SER A 102 3.64 -15.52 -2.32
CA SER A 102 2.28 -15.27 -2.76
C SER A 102 1.92 -13.79 -2.59
N LEU A 103 2.29 -13.19 -1.46
CA LEU A 103 2.09 -11.76 -1.21
C LEU A 103 2.85 -10.87 -2.21
N LEU A 104 4.15 -11.15 -2.44
CA LEU A 104 4.97 -10.39 -3.38
C LEU A 104 4.43 -10.49 -4.81
N ARG A 105 3.92 -11.66 -5.20
CA ARG A 105 3.26 -11.86 -6.50
C ARG A 105 1.97 -11.05 -6.61
N ILE A 106 1.15 -11.01 -5.57
CA ILE A 106 -0.07 -10.17 -5.54
C ILE A 106 0.29 -8.69 -5.70
N TYR A 107 1.32 -8.22 -4.99
CA TYR A 107 1.79 -6.84 -5.12
C TYR A 107 2.33 -6.57 -6.54
N ASP A 108 3.08 -7.49 -7.14
CA ASP A 108 3.60 -7.33 -8.50
C ASP A 108 2.47 -7.16 -9.52
N LEU A 109 1.41 -7.98 -9.40
CA LEU A 109 0.22 -7.87 -10.24
C LEU A 109 -0.52 -6.55 -10.02
N ALA A 110 -0.70 -6.15 -8.75
CA ALA A 110 -1.36 -4.90 -8.40
C ALA A 110 -0.61 -3.68 -8.93
N TYR A 111 0.71 -3.60 -8.72
CA TYR A 111 1.55 -2.52 -9.26
C TYR A 111 1.49 -2.47 -10.78
N LYS A 112 1.66 -3.62 -11.47
CA LYS A 112 1.53 -3.68 -12.93
C LYS A 112 0.19 -3.15 -13.40
N GLN A 113 -0.91 -3.52 -12.75
CA GLN A 113 -2.24 -3.08 -13.12
C GLN A 113 -2.44 -1.57 -12.90
N VAL A 114 -2.02 -1.05 -11.74
CA VAL A 114 -2.17 0.37 -11.38
C VAL A 114 -1.31 1.25 -12.27
N LEU A 115 -0.03 0.92 -12.43
CA LEU A 115 0.89 1.68 -13.27
C LEU A 115 0.48 1.63 -14.75
N LYS A 116 -0.03 0.49 -15.22
CA LYS A 116 -0.63 0.39 -16.55
C LYS A 116 -1.80 1.35 -16.71
N LYS A 117 -2.75 1.34 -15.78
CA LYS A 117 -3.91 2.25 -15.82
C LYS A 117 -3.48 3.72 -15.83
N LEU A 118 -2.54 4.11 -14.97
CA LEU A 118 -2.02 5.47 -14.93
C LEU A 118 -1.36 5.91 -16.25
N ARG A 119 -0.63 5.01 -16.92
CA ARG A 119 0.03 5.31 -18.21
C ARG A 119 -0.94 5.45 -19.38
N TYR A 120 -2.02 4.67 -19.39
CA TYR A 120 -2.97 4.64 -20.50
C TYR A 120 -4.26 5.42 -20.25
N SER A 121 -4.44 5.98 -19.05
CA SER A 121 -5.61 6.79 -18.73
C SER A 121 -5.51 8.16 -19.38
N ASN A 122 -6.54 8.53 -20.14
CA ASN A 122 -6.65 9.86 -20.73
C ASN A 122 -7.08 10.92 -19.70
N HIS A 123 -7.68 10.50 -18.57
CA HIS A 123 -8.21 11.40 -17.54
C HIS A 123 -7.91 10.84 -16.15
N VAL A 124 -7.30 11.66 -15.29
CA VAL A 124 -7.13 11.36 -13.87
C VAL A 124 -7.84 12.45 -13.09
N ASN A 125 -8.89 12.08 -12.37
CA ASN A 125 -9.70 13.01 -11.60
C ASN A 125 -9.21 13.05 -10.16
N LEU A 126 -9.33 14.22 -9.52
CA LEU A 126 -9.12 14.34 -8.08
C LEU A 126 -10.49 14.21 -7.39
N ILE A 127 -10.59 13.27 -6.45
CA ILE A 127 -11.76 13.13 -5.58
C ILE A 127 -11.33 13.18 -4.13
N PHE A 128 -12.31 13.31 -3.23
CA PHE A 128 -12.06 13.44 -1.80
C PHE A 128 -12.92 12.48 -1.00
N ALA A 129 -12.43 12.04 0.16
CA ALA A 129 -13.18 11.20 1.09
C ALA A 129 -12.86 11.60 2.54
N SER A 130 -13.81 11.42 3.45
CA SER A 130 -13.54 11.64 4.87
C SER A 130 -12.77 10.46 5.46
N ILE A 131 -11.79 10.76 6.30
CA ILE A 131 -11.05 9.77 7.08
C ILE A 131 -11.17 10.15 8.55
N SER A 132 -11.45 9.16 9.40
CA SER A 132 -11.50 9.35 10.85
C SER A 132 -10.98 8.13 11.59
N VAL A 133 -10.66 8.31 12.87
CA VAL A 133 -10.19 7.24 13.76
C VAL A 133 -11.27 6.98 14.79
N SER A 134 -11.67 5.72 14.96
CA SER A 134 -12.59 5.28 16.01
C SER A 134 -12.16 3.93 16.56
N ASN A 135 -12.04 3.79 17.88
CA ASN A 135 -11.66 2.54 18.55
C ASN A 135 -10.42 1.84 17.95
N ASN A 136 -9.38 2.61 17.59
CA ASN A 136 -8.15 2.11 16.96
C ASN A 136 -8.37 1.46 15.57
N SER A 137 -9.47 1.79 14.90
CA SER A 137 -9.76 1.48 13.49
C SER A 137 -9.87 2.77 12.69
N ILE A 138 -9.45 2.71 11.43
CA ILE A 138 -9.62 3.79 10.46
C ILE A 138 -10.96 3.63 9.76
N LEU A 139 -11.74 4.69 9.77
CA LEU A 139 -12.99 4.80 9.03
C LEU A 139 -12.76 5.68 7.80
N ILE A 140 -13.25 5.24 6.64
CA ILE A 140 -13.31 6.04 5.42
C ILE A 140 -14.78 6.19 5.04
N ASN A 141 -15.25 7.43 4.94
CA ASN A 141 -16.69 7.75 4.81
C ASN A 141 -17.54 7.02 5.86
N GLY A 142 -17.06 7.00 7.11
CA GLY A 142 -17.73 6.35 8.24
C GLY A 142 -17.71 4.82 8.25
N LYS A 143 -17.07 4.15 7.29
CA LYS A 143 -16.95 2.68 7.23
C LYS A 143 -15.54 2.22 7.53
N GLU A 144 -15.39 1.15 8.30
CA GLU A 144 -14.08 0.59 8.61
C GLU A 144 -13.33 0.17 7.35
N ASP A 145 -12.10 0.70 7.23
CA ASP A 145 -11.16 0.30 6.21
C ASP A 145 -10.10 -0.61 6.82
N LYS A 146 -10.13 -1.89 6.43
CA LYS A 146 -9.23 -2.91 6.98
C LYS A 146 -7.77 -2.66 6.63
N ILE A 147 -7.49 -2.11 5.45
CA ILE A 147 -6.12 -1.91 4.98
C ILE A 147 -5.49 -0.72 5.71
N TYR A 148 -6.19 0.41 5.78
CA TYR A 148 -5.73 1.57 6.54
C TYR A 148 -5.64 1.24 8.03
N THR A 149 -6.57 0.45 8.56
CA THR A 149 -6.48 -0.02 9.95
C THR A 149 -5.26 -0.91 10.18
N ALA A 150 -4.95 -1.81 9.25
CA ALA A 150 -3.75 -2.65 9.35
C ALA A 150 -2.46 -1.82 9.27
N LEU A 151 -2.38 -0.87 8.33
CA LEU A 151 -1.26 0.06 8.21
C LEU A 151 -1.12 0.95 9.45
N PHE A 152 -2.21 1.52 9.94
CA PHE A 152 -2.24 2.34 11.16
C PHE A 152 -1.73 1.59 12.39
N LYS A 153 -1.94 0.27 12.45
CA LYS A 153 -1.46 -0.58 13.55
C LYS A 153 0.00 -1.02 13.38
N SER A 154 0.51 -1.11 12.15
CA SER A 154 1.80 -1.76 11.85
C SER A 154 2.89 -0.82 11.33
N ASP A 155 2.54 0.38 10.86
CA ASP A 155 3.47 1.39 10.33
C ASP A 155 3.36 2.68 11.17
N SER A 156 4.41 2.97 11.94
CA SER A 156 4.45 4.13 12.84
C SER A 156 4.38 5.45 12.07
N ASN A 157 5.04 5.55 10.93
CA ASN A 157 5.06 6.78 10.13
C ASN A 157 3.67 7.09 9.58
N PHE A 158 2.97 6.05 9.08
CA PHE A 158 1.60 6.19 8.63
C PHE A 158 0.65 6.55 9.78
N LYS A 159 0.82 5.92 10.94
CA LYS A 159 0.05 6.22 12.16
C LYS A 159 0.19 7.68 12.58
N GLU A 160 1.43 8.16 12.67
CA GLU A 160 1.73 9.55 13.04
C GLU A 160 1.18 10.55 12.01
N ALA A 161 1.29 10.25 10.71
CA ALA A 161 0.72 11.07 9.65
C ALA A 161 -0.80 11.18 9.76
N ILE A 162 -1.50 10.06 10.01
CA ILE A 162 -2.95 10.06 10.22
C ILE A 162 -3.31 10.91 11.45
N LEU A 163 -2.69 10.65 12.61
CA LEU A 163 -3.02 11.37 13.85
C LEU A 163 -2.74 12.87 13.75
N SER A 164 -1.62 13.27 13.15
CA SER A 164 -1.27 14.68 12.95
C SER A 164 -2.24 15.38 11.99
N SER A 165 -2.59 14.75 10.87
CA SER A 165 -3.52 15.32 9.89
C SER A 165 -4.93 15.57 10.46
N LEU A 166 -5.36 14.76 11.42
CA LEU A 166 -6.68 14.85 12.07
C LEU A 166 -6.72 15.76 13.30
N SER A 167 -5.57 16.06 13.91
CA SER A 167 -5.48 16.87 15.13
C SER A 167 -5.27 18.36 14.87
N GLY A 168 -4.74 18.71 13.70
CA GLY A 168 -4.76 20.09 13.19
C GLY A 168 -6.13 20.48 12.66
#